data_AF-A0A9X0LEG0-F1
#
_entry.id   AF-A0A9X0LEG0-F1
#
_cell.length_a   1.000
_cell.length_b   1.000
_cell.length_c   1.000
_cell.angle_alpha   90.00
_cell.angle_beta   90.00
_cell.angle_gamma   90.00
#
_symmetry.space_group_name_H-M   'P 1'
#
loop_
_entity.id
_entity.type
_entity.pdbx_description
1 polymer ?
#
loop_
_entity_poly.entity_id
_entity_poly.type
_entity_poly.pdbx_seq_one_letter_code
_entity_poly.pdbx_strand_id
1 'polypeptide(L)'
;MDDHILEMRRITKTFPGVAALQDVTLAVRRGEIHAICGENGAGKSTLMKVLSGVYPSGSYSGEILLDGKPVDFRGIRDSEAHGIVIIHQELALVPYLSIAENIFLGNERRGRSGLIDWNRTNAEAAKLLASVGLHENPVTPVVQLGVGKQQLVEIAKALSKEVKLLILDEPTAALNDVDSAHLLNLMRRLRDQGITCIMISHKLNEITAIADSTTVLRDGRTVERLEMGSGEVNQERIIRGMVGRDLDSFYPDRVSSPGAEVLRIEDWTVRHPTQDRLVVDGASLDVRAGEVVGIAGLMGAGRTELAMSVFGRSYGRDISGRLYMHGKEIRARSVSEAIGNGIAYATEDRKRFGLNLIDDIRHNVSSAGLRRLARAGWVHDNEETRVAESSRRDMNIKAPSVLSVVGKLSGGNQQKVVLSKWLFTDPDVLILDEPTRGIDVGAKFEIYTIINQLVADGKAVIMISSELPELLGMCDRIYTLSAGRITGVLPAAEATQEKLMELMAKDKESVR
;
A
#
# COMPACT_ATOMS: atom_id res chain seq x y z
N MET A 1 -4.82 -38.66 -0.62
CA MET A 1 -3.66 -37.83 -1.01
C MET A 1 -4.23 -36.56 -1.58
N ASP A 2 -3.84 -35.41 -1.06
CA ASP A 2 -4.28 -34.11 -1.59
C ASP A 2 -3.83 -33.98 -3.06
N ASP A 3 -4.75 -33.67 -3.98
CA ASP A 3 -4.46 -33.44 -5.40
C ASP A 3 -3.80 -32.07 -5.59
N HIS A 4 -2.48 -32.03 -5.44
CA HIS A 4 -1.69 -30.84 -5.71
C HIS A 4 -1.36 -30.74 -7.20
N ILE A 5 -1.78 -29.64 -7.83
CA ILE A 5 -1.35 -29.31 -9.19
C ILE A 5 0.10 -28.84 -9.20
N LEU A 6 0.54 -28.13 -8.16
CA LEU A 6 1.89 -27.60 -8.03
C LEU A 6 2.47 -27.92 -6.65
N GLU A 7 3.70 -28.40 -6.64
CA GLU A 7 4.54 -28.44 -5.43
C GLU A 7 5.92 -27.86 -5.74
N MET A 8 6.37 -26.91 -4.92
CA MET A 8 7.76 -26.45 -4.92
C MET A 8 8.38 -26.92 -3.61
N ARG A 9 9.44 -27.73 -3.67
CA ARG A 9 10.05 -28.38 -2.50
C ARG A 9 11.46 -27.84 -2.27
N ARG A 10 11.69 -27.29 -1.08
CA ARG A 10 13.02 -26.88 -0.59
C ARG A 10 13.75 -25.89 -1.50
N ILE A 11 13.01 -24.96 -2.08
CA ILE A 11 13.53 -23.97 -3.02
C ILE A 11 14.46 -23.00 -2.31
N THR A 12 15.71 -22.92 -2.78
CA THR A 12 16.73 -22.00 -2.26
C THR A 12 17.33 -21.20 -3.41
N LYS A 13 17.32 -19.87 -3.27
CA LYS A 13 17.84 -18.91 -4.26
C LYS A 13 18.68 -17.86 -3.55
N THR A 14 19.95 -17.79 -3.91
CA THR A 14 20.91 -16.82 -3.37
C THR A 14 21.31 -15.80 -4.43
N PHE A 15 21.54 -14.57 -3.99
CA PHE A 15 22.16 -13.50 -4.75
C PHE A 15 23.43 -13.04 -4.00
N PRO A 16 24.36 -12.31 -4.65
CA PRO A 16 25.53 -11.79 -3.96
C PRO A 16 25.13 -11.01 -2.70
N GLY A 17 25.56 -11.49 -1.53
CA GLY A 17 25.32 -10.85 -0.22
C GLY A 17 23.95 -11.13 0.42
N VAL A 18 23.03 -11.86 -0.22
CA VAL A 18 21.70 -12.15 0.37
C VAL A 18 21.12 -13.48 -0.10
N ALA A 19 20.63 -14.29 0.83
CA ALA A 19 19.86 -15.49 0.52
C ALA A 19 18.37 -15.13 0.48
N ALA A 20 17.84 -14.91 -0.74
CA ALA A 20 16.48 -14.43 -0.97
C ALA A 20 15.40 -15.49 -0.75
N LEU A 21 15.74 -16.77 -0.98
CA LEU A 21 14.93 -17.93 -0.59
C LEU A 21 15.82 -18.95 0.08
N GLN A 22 15.36 -19.55 1.16
CA GLN A 22 16.01 -20.56 1.98
C GLN A 22 14.99 -21.64 2.31
N ASP A 23 15.12 -22.80 1.68
CA ASP A 23 14.28 -23.98 1.97
C ASP A 23 12.75 -23.71 1.87
N VAL A 24 12.35 -22.92 0.87
CA VAL A 24 10.94 -22.54 0.68
C VAL A 24 10.16 -23.71 0.09
N THR A 25 9.05 -24.05 0.73
CA THR A 25 8.09 -25.06 0.27
C THR A 25 6.73 -24.44 0.03
N LEU A 26 6.13 -24.75 -1.12
CA LEU A 26 4.80 -24.33 -1.53
C LEU A 26 4.06 -25.55 -2.09
N ALA A 27 2.80 -25.73 -1.71
CA ALA A 27 1.92 -26.71 -2.34
C ALA A 27 0.66 -25.97 -2.78
N VAL A 28 0.04 -26.34 -3.89
CA VAL A 28 -1.20 -25.73 -4.36
C VAL A 28 -2.12 -26.83 -4.86
N ARG A 29 -3.32 -26.91 -4.27
CA ARG A 29 -4.37 -27.85 -4.68
C ARG A 29 -4.97 -27.44 -6.00
N ARG A 30 -5.37 -28.43 -6.80
CA ARG A 30 -6.06 -28.17 -8.05
C ARG A 30 -7.39 -27.46 -7.79
N GLY A 31 -7.65 -26.41 -8.56
CA GLY A 31 -8.90 -25.66 -8.49
C GLY A 31 -9.06 -24.83 -7.21
N GLU A 32 -7.96 -24.51 -6.52
CA GLU A 32 -7.99 -23.57 -5.39
C GLU A 32 -7.50 -22.18 -5.81
N ILE A 33 -7.93 -21.15 -5.08
CA ILE A 33 -7.26 -19.84 -5.04
C ILE A 33 -6.30 -19.87 -3.84
N HIS A 34 -5.02 -20.03 -4.13
CA HIS A 34 -3.97 -20.03 -3.13
C HIS A 34 -3.38 -18.63 -2.98
N ALA A 35 -3.38 -18.06 -1.78
CA ALA A 35 -2.72 -16.80 -1.51
C ALA A 35 -1.27 -17.01 -1.04
N ILE A 36 -0.36 -16.18 -1.53
CA ILE A 36 1.00 -16.05 -0.98
C ILE A 36 1.11 -14.67 -0.35
N CYS A 37 1.38 -14.64 0.95
CA CYS A 37 1.57 -13.41 1.70
C CYS A 37 2.87 -13.43 2.50
N GLY A 38 3.27 -12.27 3.00
CA GLY A 38 4.57 -12.07 3.63
C GLY A 38 4.98 -10.61 3.58
N GLU A 39 5.93 -10.20 4.42
CA GLU A 39 6.48 -8.85 4.39
C GLU A 39 7.18 -8.52 3.05
N ASN A 40 7.47 -7.24 2.83
CA ASN A 40 8.32 -6.84 1.71
C ASN A 40 9.72 -7.45 1.89
N GLY A 41 10.23 -8.08 0.84
CA GLY A 41 11.50 -8.82 0.92
C GLY A 41 11.39 -10.25 1.46
N ALA A 42 10.19 -10.73 1.81
CA ALA A 42 9.98 -12.12 2.25
C ALA A 42 10.26 -13.20 1.18
N GLY A 43 10.54 -12.80 -0.06
CA GLY A 43 10.89 -13.73 -1.15
C GLY A 43 9.75 -14.06 -2.13
N LYS A 44 8.53 -13.53 -1.94
CA LYS A 44 7.35 -13.82 -2.79
C LYS A 44 7.63 -13.71 -4.29
N SER A 45 8.07 -12.54 -4.76
CA SER A 45 8.36 -12.32 -6.20
C SER A 45 9.57 -13.12 -6.67
N THR A 46 10.55 -13.41 -5.79
CA THR A 46 11.67 -14.30 -6.11
C THR A 46 11.19 -15.72 -6.36
N LEU A 47 10.28 -16.22 -5.52
CA LEU A 47 9.67 -17.54 -5.65
C LEU A 47 8.88 -17.64 -6.96
N MET A 48 8.12 -16.60 -7.32
CA MET A 48 7.41 -16.59 -8.59
C MET A 48 8.33 -16.52 -9.80
N LYS A 49 9.43 -15.77 -9.72
CA LYS A 49 10.45 -15.76 -10.78
C LYS A 49 11.15 -17.12 -10.95
N VAL A 50 11.26 -17.91 -9.89
CA VAL A 50 11.70 -19.31 -9.96
C VAL A 50 10.63 -20.14 -10.67
N LEU A 51 9.37 -20.06 -10.22
CA LEU A 51 8.26 -20.82 -10.81
C LEU A 51 8.01 -20.51 -12.29
N SER A 52 8.27 -19.26 -12.71
CA SER A 52 8.11 -18.80 -14.09
C SER A 52 9.25 -19.16 -15.02
N GLY A 53 10.36 -19.67 -14.49
CA GLY A 53 11.59 -19.83 -15.27
C GLY A 53 12.30 -18.52 -15.63
N VAL A 54 11.90 -17.35 -15.09
CA VAL A 54 12.72 -16.12 -15.18
C VAL A 54 14.08 -16.34 -14.51
N TYR A 55 14.09 -17.05 -13.38
CA TYR A 55 15.29 -17.68 -12.84
C TYR A 55 15.29 -19.15 -13.30
N PRO A 56 16.12 -19.49 -14.31
CA PRO A 56 16.08 -20.81 -14.91
C PRO A 56 16.56 -21.89 -13.94
N SER A 57 16.16 -23.14 -14.21
CA SER A 57 16.69 -24.32 -13.51
C SER A 57 18.22 -24.32 -13.52
N GLY A 58 18.81 -24.75 -12.40
CA GLY A 58 20.24 -24.66 -12.11
C GLY A 58 20.68 -23.32 -11.49
N SER A 59 19.85 -22.27 -11.53
CA SER A 59 20.14 -21.01 -10.84
C SER A 59 19.63 -20.96 -9.39
N TYR A 60 18.91 -22.00 -8.96
CA TYR A 60 18.38 -22.25 -7.62
C TYR A 60 18.54 -23.75 -7.30
N SER A 61 18.39 -24.14 -6.03
CA SER A 61 18.28 -25.56 -5.63
C SER A 61 16.87 -25.87 -5.12
N GLY A 62 16.52 -27.15 -5.07
CA GLY A 62 15.16 -27.64 -4.78
C GLY A 62 14.50 -28.23 -6.02
N GLU A 63 13.22 -28.59 -5.93
CA GLU A 63 12.49 -29.26 -6.99
C GLU A 63 11.11 -28.63 -7.20
N ILE A 64 10.67 -28.51 -8.46
CA ILE A 64 9.31 -28.10 -8.82
C ILE A 64 8.61 -29.31 -9.42
N LEU A 65 7.45 -29.66 -8.88
CA LEU A 65 6.60 -30.72 -9.40
C LEU A 65 5.29 -30.10 -9.90
N LEU A 66 4.92 -30.47 -11.13
CA LEU A 66 3.63 -30.12 -11.72
C LEU A 66 2.88 -31.41 -12.02
N ASP A 67 1.64 -31.53 -11.53
CA ASP A 67 0.85 -32.77 -11.58
C ASP A 67 1.66 -33.98 -11.05
N GLY A 68 2.42 -33.77 -9.97
CA GLY A 68 3.29 -34.77 -9.35
C GLY A 68 4.56 -35.15 -10.13
N LYS A 69 4.83 -34.50 -11.27
CA LYS A 69 6.00 -34.77 -12.12
C LYS A 69 7.04 -33.66 -12.00
N PRO A 70 8.34 -33.98 -11.82
CA PRO A 70 9.39 -32.97 -11.83
C PRO A 70 9.41 -32.18 -13.13
N VAL A 71 9.55 -30.87 -13.05
CA VAL A 71 9.64 -29.96 -14.19
C VAL A 71 10.82 -29.00 -14.03
N ASP A 72 11.50 -28.74 -15.14
CA ASP A 72 12.62 -27.81 -15.23
C ASP A 72 12.32 -26.72 -16.26
N PHE A 73 12.16 -25.49 -15.80
CA PHE A 73 11.91 -24.34 -16.68
C PHE A 73 13.22 -23.60 -16.98
N ARG A 74 13.56 -23.44 -18.27
CA ARG A 74 14.72 -22.65 -18.73
C ARG A 74 14.35 -21.22 -19.13
N GLY A 75 13.05 -20.93 -19.17
CA GLY A 75 12.50 -19.62 -19.47
C GLY A 75 10.98 -19.60 -19.35
N ILE A 76 10.40 -18.40 -19.51
CA ILE A 76 8.95 -18.17 -19.40
C ILE A 76 8.16 -19.07 -20.36
N ARG A 77 8.61 -19.21 -21.61
CA ARG A 77 7.96 -20.04 -22.63
C ARG A 77 7.80 -21.50 -22.19
N ASP A 78 8.73 -22.04 -21.41
CA ASP A 78 8.66 -23.42 -20.93
C ASP A 78 7.54 -23.56 -19.89
N SER A 79 7.45 -22.62 -18.94
CA SER A 79 6.39 -22.61 -17.94
C SER A 79 5.00 -22.41 -18.57
N GLU A 80 4.90 -21.53 -19.57
CA GLU A 80 3.66 -21.28 -20.31
C GLU A 80 3.21 -22.50 -21.12
N ALA A 81 4.15 -23.24 -21.72
CA ALA A 81 3.85 -24.48 -22.43
C ALA A 81 3.30 -25.58 -21.51
N HIS A 82 3.58 -25.50 -20.21
CA HIS A 82 3.01 -26.38 -19.19
C HIS A 82 1.69 -25.83 -18.59
N GLY A 83 1.22 -24.67 -19.07
CA GLY A 83 -0.02 -24.03 -18.64
C GLY A 83 0.11 -23.16 -17.40
N ILE A 84 1.32 -22.72 -17.05
CA ILE A 84 1.58 -21.74 -15.98
C ILE A 84 1.70 -20.36 -16.60
N VAL A 85 0.80 -19.44 -16.26
CA VAL A 85 0.82 -18.06 -16.77
C VAL A 85 0.85 -17.08 -15.61
N ILE A 86 1.72 -16.08 -15.69
CA ILE A 86 1.89 -15.05 -14.67
C ILE A 86 1.50 -13.69 -15.22
N ILE A 87 0.73 -12.96 -14.42
CA ILE A 87 0.42 -11.56 -14.60
C ILE A 87 1.20 -10.78 -13.54
N HIS A 88 2.10 -9.92 -13.99
CA HIS A 88 2.96 -9.13 -13.13
C HIS A 88 2.26 -7.86 -12.62
N GLN A 89 2.81 -7.28 -11.56
CA GLN A 89 2.32 -6.02 -10.98
C GLN A 89 2.35 -4.85 -11.97
N GLU A 90 3.41 -4.75 -12.78
CA GLU A 90 3.48 -3.79 -13.88
C GLU A 90 2.85 -4.38 -15.15
N LEU A 91 1.90 -3.66 -15.74
CA LEU A 91 1.15 -4.08 -16.92
C LEU A 91 2.08 -4.30 -18.12
N ALA A 92 2.08 -5.50 -18.68
CA ALA A 92 2.88 -5.88 -19.85
C ALA A 92 2.13 -5.67 -21.18
N LEU A 93 1.49 -4.51 -21.33
CA LEU A 93 0.74 -4.12 -22.51
C LEU A 93 1.48 -3.05 -23.32
N VAL A 94 1.43 -3.15 -24.64
CA VAL A 94 1.92 -2.11 -25.56
C VAL A 94 0.83 -1.05 -25.71
N PRO A 95 1.02 0.18 -25.20
CA PRO A 95 -0.06 1.15 -25.07
C PRO A 95 -0.72 1.55 -26.41
N TYR A 96 0.08 1.60 -27.48
CA TYR A 96 -0.37 2.07 -28.80
C TYR A 96 -0.95 0.97 -29.68
N LEU A 97 -0.85 -0.30 -29.26
CA LEU A 97 -1.51 -1.40 -29.95
C LEU A 97 -2.94 -1.56 -29.45
N SER A 98 -3.80 -2.11 -30.29
CA SER A 98 -5.17 -2.46 -29.91
C SER A 98 -5.21 -3.54 -28.84
N ILE A 99 -6.36 -3.68 -28.18
CA ILE A 99 -6.63 -4.77 -27.25
C ILE A 99 -6.38 -6.14 -27.92
N ALA A 100 -6.90 -6.34 -29.13
CA ALA A 100 -6.77 -7.58 -29.88
C ALA A 100 -5.30 -7.92 -30.20
N GLU A 101 -4.52 -6.92 -30.62
CA GLU A 101 -3.08 -7.08 -30.86
C GLU A 101 -2.32 -7.45 -29.58
N ASN A 102 -2.65 -6.81 -28.45
CA ASN A 102 -2.02 -7.13 -27.17
C ASN A 102 -2.33 -8.55 -26.71
N ILE A 103 -3.57 -9.01 -26.86
CA ILE A 103 -4.00 -10.36 -26.48
C ILE A 103 -3.23 -11.43 -27.27
N PHE A 104 -3.03 -11.22 -28.56
CA PHE A 104 -2.42 -12.21 -29.46
C PHE A 104 -0.95 -11.92 -29.81
N LEU A 105 -0.29 -11.01 -29.10
CA LEU A 105 1.10 -10.65 -29.36
C LEU A 105 2.02 -11.86 -29.19
N GLY A 106 2.73 -12.26 -30.25
CA GLY A 106 3.58 -13.46 -30.27
C GLY A 106 2.81 -14.78 -30.48
N ASN A 107 1.49 -14.70 -30.69
CA ASN A 107 0.61 -15.82 -31.04
C ASN A 107 -0.46 -15.35 -32.03
N GLU A 108 -0.01 -14.71 -33.13
CA GLU A 108 -0.91 -14.04 -34.08
C GLU A 108 -1.82 -15.06 -34.77
N ARG A 109 -3.09 -14.71 -34.96
CA ARG A 109 -4.04 -15.56 -35.67
C ARG A 109 -3.78 -15.46 -37.16
N ARG A 110 -3.01 -16.39 -37.71
CA ARG A 110 -2.64 -16.40 -39.13
C ARG A 110 -3.73 -17.04 -39.99
N GLY A 111 -4.02 -16.39 -41.12
CA GLY A 111 -4.84 -16.94 -42.19
C GLY A 111 -4.07 -17.93 -43.07
N ARG A 112 -4.73 -18.46 -44.10
CA ARG A 112 -4.14 -19.45 -45.02
C ARG A 112 -2.87 -18.99 -45.75
N SER A 113 -2.71 -17.68 -45.93
CA SER A 113 -1.53 -17.05 -46.57
C SER A 113 -0.40 -16.73 -45.59
N GLY A 114 -0.53 -17.07 -44.30
CA GLY A 114 0.45 -16.75 -43.27
C GLY A 114 0.39 -15.31 -42.73
N LEU A 115 -0.44 -14.44 -43.33
CA LEU A 115 -0.74 -13.09 -42.83
C LEU A 115 -1.73 -13.13 -41.65
N ILE A 116 -1.76 -12.08 -40.85
CA ILE A 116 -2.71 -11.94 -39.73
C ILE A 116 -4.14 -11.86 -40.28
N ASP A 117 -5.01 -12.73 -39.78
CA ASP A 117 -6.45 -12.68 -40.01
C ASP A 117 -7.09 -11.78 -38.93
N TRP A 118 -7.24 -10.49 -39.27
CA TRP A 118 -7.79 -9.49 -38.35
C TRP A 118 -9.24 -9.76 -37.95
N ASN A 119 -10.05 -10.32 -38.84
CA ASN A 119 -11.44 -10.65 -38.54
C ASN A 119 -11.50 -11.74 -37.47
N ARG A 120 -10.70 -12.81 -37.65
CA ARG A 120 -10.57 -13.87 -36.65
C ARG A 120 -9.97 -13.37 -35.35
N THR A 121 -8.90 -12.56 -35.43
CA THR A 121 -8.23 -11.97 -34.26
C THR A 121 -9.21 -11.16 -33.42
N ASN A 122 -9.97 -10.25 -34.04
CA ASN A 122 -10.95 -9.42 -33.35
C ASN A 122 -12.11 -10.25 -32.79
N ALA A 123 -12.59 -11.26 -33.52
CA ALA A 123 -13.68 -12.12 -33.06
C ALA A 123 -13.27 -13.02 -31.88
N GLU A 124 -12.06 -13.59 -31.89
CA GLU A 124 -11.54 -14.36 -30.75
C GLU A 124 -11.24 -13.44 -29.55
N ALA A 125 -10.68 -12.25 -29.78
CA ALA A 125 -10.47 -11.25 -28.72
C ALA A 125 -11.78 -10.84 -28.05
N ALA A 126 -12.85 -10.58 -28.81
CA ALA A 126 -14.16 -10.23 -28.24
C ALA A 126 -14.71 -11.31 -27.29
N LYS A 127 -14.48 -12.59 -27.60
CA LYS A 127 -14.89 -13.70 -26.73
C LYS A 127 -14.09 -13.73 -25.42
N LEU A 128 -12.78 -13.49 -25.49
CA LEU A 128 -11.90 -13.42 -24.32
C LEU A 128 -12.20 -12.21 -23.45
N LEU A 129 -12.53 -11.06 -24.05
CA LEU A 129 -12.95 -9.87 -23.30
C LEU A 129 -14.28 -10.13 -22.58
N ALA A 130 -15.23 -10.79 -23.24
CA ALA A 130 -16.50 -11.14 -22.61
C ALA A 130 -16.33 -12.11 -21.42
N SER A 131 -15.39 -13.08 -21.49
CA SER A 131 -15.17 -14.03 -20.39
C SER A 131 -14.62 -13.37 -19.13
N VAL A 132 -13.84 -12.29 -19.28
CA VAL A 132 -13.35 -11.47 -18.15
C VAL A 132 -14.32 -10.36 -17.73
N GLY A 133 -15.46 -10.22 -18.41
CA GLY A 133 -16.46 -9.17 -18.14
C GLY A 133 -16.11 -7.79 -18.69
N LEU A 134 -15.22 -7.72 -19.68
CA LEU A 134 -14.82 -6.47 -20.35
C LEU A 134 -15.60 -6.29 -21.65
N HIS A 135 -16.36 -5.20 -21.76
CA HIS A 135 -17.20 -4.88 -22.93
C HIS A 135 -16.58 -3.74 -23.75
N GLU A 136 -15.35 -3.92 -24.19
CA GLU A 136 -14.62 -2.95 -25.02
C GLU A 136 -14.49 -3.45 -26.45
N ASN A 137 -14.37 -2.53 -27.40
CA ASN A 137 -14.12 -2.88 -28.79
C ASN A 137 -12.67 -3.43 -28.93
N PRO A 138 -12.45 -4.65 -29.44
CA PRO A 138 -11.11 -5.23 -29.56
C PRO A 138 -10.09 -4.39 -30.34
N VAL A 139 -10.54 -3.50 -31.23
CA VAL A 139 -9.64 -2.62 -32.00
C VAL A 139 -9.23 -1.35 -31.26
N THR A 140 -9.76 -1.09 -30.06
CA THR A 140 -9.42 0.09 -29.25
C THR A 140 -7.96 0.02 -28.78
N PRO A 141 -7.14 1.07 -28.95
CA PRO A 141 -5.79 1.15 -28.37
C PRO A 141 -5.81 1.09 -26.84
N VAL A 142 -4.90 0.30 -26.25
CA VAL A 142 -4.85 0.10 -24.79
C VAL A 142 -4.67 1.39 -24.00
N VAL A 143 -3.94 2.37 -24.54
CA VAL A 143 -3.71 3.69 -23.91
C VAL A 143 -5.00 4.46 -23.61
N GLN A 144 -6.12 4.12 -24.28
CA GLN A 144 -7.42 4.76 -24.05
C GLN A 144 -8.18 4.13 -22.87
N LEU A 145 -7.69 3.02 -22.31
CA LEU A 145 -8.33 2.31 -21.22
C LEU A 145 -7.82 2.79 -19.86
N GLY A 146 -8.70 2.87 -18.87
CA GLY A 146 -8.31 3.03 -17.47
C GLY A 146 -7.58 1.78 -16.95
N VAL A 147 -6.76 1.94 -15.90
CA VAL A 147 -5.88 0.88 -15.35
C VAL A 147 -6.64 -0.41 -15.01
N GLY A 148 -7.84 -0.33 -14.40
CA GLY A 148 -8.66 -1.51 -14.11
C GLY A 148 -9.07 -2.30 -15.35
N LYS A 149 -9.43 -1.61 -16.44
CA LYS A 149 -9.73 -2.27 -17.73
C LYS A 149 -8.48 -2.87 -18.36
N GLN A 150 -7.33 -2.21 -18.25
CA GLN A 150 -6.06 -2.77 -18.71
C GLN A 150 -5.70 -4.08 -17.99
N GLN A 151 -5.97 -4.17 -16.68
CA GLN A 151 -5.78 -5.41 -15.92
C GLN A 151 -6.64 -6.57 -16.48
N LEU A 152 -7.89 -6.29 -16.84
CA LEU A 152 -8.77 -7.30 -17.47
C LEU A 152 -8.25 -7.73 -18.84
N VAL A 153 -7.61 -6.83 -19.61
CA VAL A 153 -6.95 -7.19 -20.87
C VAL A 153 -5.77 -8.15 -20.65
N GLU A 154 -4.96 -7.95 -19.61
CA GLU A 154 -3.88 -8.90 -19.27
C GLU A 154 -4.41 -10.28 -18.87
N ILE A 155 -5.54 -10.34 -18.15
CA ILE A 155 -6.19 -11.62 -17.84
C ILE A 155 -6.75 -12.26 -19.11
N ALA A 156 -7.40 -11.50 -19.99
CA ALA A 156 -7.89 -12.01 -21.27
C ALA A 156 -6.75 -12.54 -22.16
N LYS A 157 -5.60 -11.85 -22.17
CA LYS A 157 -4.37 -12.29 -22.82
C LYS A 157 -3.83 -13.58 -22.22
N ALA A 158 -3.83 -13.73 -20.90
CA ALA A 158 -3.46 -14.99 -20.26
C ALA A 158 -4.39 -16.14 -20.67
N LEU A 159 -5.70 -15.91 -20.65
CA LEU A 159 -6.73 -16.89 -21.03
C LEU A 159 -6.76 -17.22 -22.53
N SER A 160 -6.06 -16.46 -23.37
CA SER A 160 -5.87 -16.81 -24.79
C SER A 160 -4.97 -18.04 -24.99
N LYS A 161 -4.26 -18.45 -23.92
CA LYS A 161 -3.39 -19.63 -23.83
C LYS A 161 -4.09 -20.75 -23.07
N GLU A 162 -3.57 -21.97 -23.15
CA GLU A 162 -4.04 -23.09 -22.33
C GLU A 162 -3.55 -22.93 -20.87
N VAL A 163 -4.34 -22.25 -20.03
CA VAL A 163 -3.97 -21.98 -18.63
C VAL A 163 -4.52 -23.05 -17.70
N LYS A 164 -3.63 -23.67 -16.92
CA LYS A 164 -3.98 -24.57 -15.81
C LYS A 164 -3.75 -23.90 -14.45
N LEU A 165 -2.69 -23.08 -14.38
CA LEU A 165 -2.29 -22.32 -13.20
C LEU A 165 -2.09 -20.85 -13.58
N LEU A 166 -2.96 -19.97 -13.07
CA LEU A 166 -2.87 -18.54 -13.25
C LEU A 166 -2.28 -17.89 -12.00
N ILE A 167 -1.24 -17.07 -12.15
CA ILE A 167 -0.58 -16.40 -11.04
C ILE A 167 -0.76 -14.89 -11.22
N LEU A 168 -1.23 -14.21 -10.18
CA LEU A 168 -1.44 -12.77 -10.19
C LEU A 168 -0.61 -12.10 -9.09
N ASP A 169 0.32 -11.23 -9.48
CA ASP A 169 1.21 -10.51 -8.57
C ASP A 169 0.64 -9.12 -8.24
N GLU A 170 0.12 -8.95 -7.02
CA GLU A 170 -0.53 -7.74 -6.51
C GLU A 170 -1.57 -7.10 -7.47
N PRO A 171 -2.57 -7.87 -7.95
CA PRO A 171 -3.37 -7.46 -9.09
C PRO A 171 -4.35 -6.32 -8.81
N THR A 172 -4.50 -5.90 -7.56
CA THR A 172 -5.38 -4.83 -7.07
C THR A 172 -4.61 -3.59 -6.59
N ALA A 173 -3.28 -3.57 -6.68
CA ALA A 173 -2.45 -2.51 -6.08
C ALA A 173 -2.77 -1.11 -6.62
N ALA A 174 -3.13 -1.00 -7.90
CA ALA A 174 -3.45 0.26 -8.57
C ALA A 174 -4.96 0.47 -8.81
N LEU A 175 -5.81 -0.38 -8.23
CA LEU A 175 -7.26 -0.38 -8.45
C LEU A 175 -7.99 0.29 -7.29
N ASN A 176 -9.15 0.90 -7.59
CA ASN A 176 -10.11 1.31 -6.57
C ASN A 176 -10.85 0.08 -6.00
N ASP A 177 -11.66 0.27 -4.96
CA ASP A 177 -12.34 -0.84 -4.27
C ASP A 177 -13.37 -1.57 -5.15
N VAL A 178 -14.06 -0.83 -6.03
CA VAL A 178 -15.06 -1.39 -6.95
C VAL A 178 -14.38 -2.30 -7.99
N ASP A 179 -13.32 -1.81 -8.62
CA ASP A 179 -12.54 -2.56 -9.60
C ASP A 179 -11.84 -3.76 -8.96
N SER A 180 -11.32 -3.59 -7.74
CA SER A 180 -10.75 -4.68 -6.94
C SER A 180 -11.79 -5.78 -6.68
N ALA A 181 -13.00 -5.42 -6.24
CA ALA A 181 -14.07 -6.39 -6.01
C ALA A 181 -14.48 -7.15 -7.28
N HIS A 182 -14.53 -6.48 -8.44
CA HIS A 182 -14.80 -7.12 -9.72
C HIS A 182 -13.73 -8.15 -10.10
N LEU A 183 -12.45 -7.79 -9.91
CA LEU A 183 -11.32 -8.69 -10.16
C LEU A 183 -11.34 -9.91 -9.24
N LEU A 184 -11.56 -9.71 -7.94
CA LEU A 184 -11.65 -10.81 -6.97
C LEU A 184 -12.80 -11.78 -7.31
N ASN A 185 -13.95 -11.26 -7.77
CA ASN A 185 -15.05 -12.08 -8.25
C ASN A 185 -14.73 -12.80 -9.57
N LEU A 186 -13.96 -12.19 -10.47
CA LEU A 186 -13.46 -12.88 -11.66
C LEU A 186 -12.58 -14.07 -11.27
N MET A 187 -11.68 -13.90 -10.30
CA MET A 187 -10.83 -15.00 -9.83
C MET A 187 -11.64 -16.18 -9.28
N ARG A 188 -12.72 -15.92 -8.53
CA ARG A 188 -13.67 -16.97 -8.10
C ARG A 188 -14.28 -17.71 -9.29
N ARG A 189 -14.76 -16.98 -10.30
CA ARG A 189 -15.31 -17.60 -11.51
C ARG A 189 -14.29 -18.46 -12.26
N LEU A 190 -13.04 -18.02 -12.38
CA LEU A 190 -11.98 -18.79 -13.04
C LEU A 190 -11.67 -20.08 -12.28
N ARG A 191 -11.64 -20.00 -10.95
CA ARG A 191 -11.53 -21.18 -10.08
C ARG A 191 -12.69 -22.16 -10.27
N ASP A 192 -13.93 -21.66 -10.29
CA ASP A 192 -15.12 -22.48 -10.52
C ASP A 192 -15.13 -23.14 -11.92
N GLN A 193 -14.40 -22.57 -12.87
CA GLN A 193 -14.15 -23.14 -14.20
C GLN A 193 -12.98 -24.15 -14.23
N GLY A 194 -12.37 -24.44 -13.08
CA GLY A 194 -11.29 -25.42 -12.93
C GLY A 194 -9.88 -24.85 -13.09
N ILE A 195 -9.71 -23.54 -13.23
CA ILE A 195 -8.39 -22.90 -13.30
C ILE A 195 -7.86 -22.72 -11.88
N THR A 196 -6.67 -23.24 -11.59
CA THR A 196 -6.03 -22.99 -10.29
C THR A 196 -5.43 -21.60 -10.29
N CYS A 197 -5.60 -20.84 -9.21
CA CYS A 197 -5.06 -19.49 -9.11
C CYS A 197 -4.10 -19.34 -7.94
N ILE A 198 -2.99 -18.62 -8.16
CA ILE A 198 -2.13 -18.11 -7.09
C ILE A 198 -2.27 -16.59 -7.07
N MET A 199 -2.61 -16.02 -5.92
CA MET A 199 -2.65 -14.57 -5.71
C MET A 199 -1.55 -14.15 -4.76
N ILE A 200 -0.75 -13.16 -5.14
CA ILE A 200 0.17 -12.51 -4.22
C ILE A 200 -0.46 -11.20 -3.82
N SER A 201 -0.66 -11.01 -2.52
CA SER A 201 -1.21 -9.77 -2.00
C SER A 201 -0.64 -9.48 -0.61
N HIS A 202 -0.52 -8.20 -0.30
CA HIS A 202 -0.29 -7.71 1.06
C HIS A 202 -1.59 -7.15 1.68
N LYS A 203 -2.69 -7.09 0.91
CA LYS A 203 -4.00 -6.64 1.38
C LYS A 203 -4.76 -7.83 1.97
N LEU A 204 -4.73 -7.94 3.29
CA LEU A 204 -5.32 -9.07 4.02
C LEU A 204 -6.84 -9.20 3.84
N ASN A 205 -7.55 -8.09 3.63
CA ASN A 205 -8.98 -8.09 3.29
C ASN A 205 -9.25 -8.92 2.02
N GLU A 206 -8.39 -8.83 1.01
CA GLU A 206 -8.55 -9.54 -0.25
C GLU A 206 -8.27 -11.04 -0.09
N ILE A 207 -7.20 -11.36 0.64
CA ILE A 207 -6.82 -12.75 0.95
C ILE A 207 -7.95 -13.44 1.72
N THR A 208 -8.41 -12.82 2.81
CA THR A 208 -9.49 -13.37 3.64
C THR A 208 -10.83 -13.45 2.89
N ALA A 209 -11.04 -12.59 1.88
CA ALA A 209 -12.26 -12.64 1.09
C ALA A 209 -12.30 -13.80 0.09
N ILE A 210 -11.19 -14.17 -0.56
CA ILE A 210 -11.24 -15.11 -1.70
C ILE A 210 -10.31 -16.32 -1.63
N ALA A 211 -9.28 -16.34 -0.78
CA ALA A 211 -8.34 -17.46 -0.77
C ALA A 211 -8.98 -18.70 -0.13
N ASP A 212 -8.66 -19.88 -0.66
CA ASP A 212 -8.98 -21.19 -0.06
C ASP A 212 -7.88 -21.67 0.88
N SER A 213 -6.65 -21.28 0.57
CA SER A 213 -5.49 -21.53 1.42
C SER A 213 -4.48 -20.40 1.26
N THR A 214 -3.66 -20.18 2.29
CA THR A 214 -2.65 -19.12 2.30
C THR A 214 -1.31 -19.67 2.76
N THR A 215 -0.26 -19.50 1.97
CA THR A 215 1.12 -19.73 2.43
C THR A 215 1.76 -18.41 2.85
N VAL A 216 2.31 -18.40 4.06
CA VAL A 216 3.00 -17.25 4.64
C VAL A 216 4.51 -17.43 4.44
N LEU A 217 5.14 -16.46 3.78
CA LEU A 217 6.58 -16.36 3.64
C LEU A 217 7.14 -15.29 4.56
N ARG A 218 8.27 -15.57 5.21
CA ARG A 218 9.02 -14.61 6.04
C ARG A 218 10.50 -14.87 5.94
N ASP A 219 11.30 -13.81 5.78
CA ASP A 219 12.77 -13.88 5.66
C ASP A 219 13.27 -14.92 4.65
N GLY A 220 12.54 -15.07 3.53
CA GLY A 220 12.88 -16.03 2.48
C GLY A 220 12.56 -17.48 2.85
N ARG A 221 11.72 -17.76 3.85
CA ARG A 221 11.34 -19.11 4.30
C ARG A 221 9.83 -19.28 4.30
N THR A 222 9.37 -20.52 4.13
CA THR A 222 7.96 -20.87 4.41
C THR A 222 7.76 -20.93 5.92
N VAL A 223 6.86 -20.11 6.43
CA VAL A 223 6.47 -20.14 7.85
C VAL A 223 5.40 -21.20 8.06
N GLU A 224 4.33 -21.13 7.28
CA GLU A 224 3.18 -22.01 7.41
C GLU A 224 2.24 -21.95 6.19
N ARG A 225 1.35 -22.95 6.09
CA ARG A 225 0.19 -22.97 5.21
C ARG A 225 -1.07 -22.96 6.07
N LEU A 226 -1.97 -22.05 5.79
CA LEU A 226 -3.25 -21.86 6.47
C LEU A 226 -4.39 -22.30 5.55
N GLU A 227 -5.38 -23.00 6.08
CA GLU A 227 -6.61 -23.39 5.38
C GLU A 227 -7.69 -22.34 5.65
N MET A 228 -8.12 -21.63 4.60
CA MET A 228 -9.05 -20.51 4.69
C MET A 228 -10.48 -21.05 4.56
N GLY A 229 -11.15 -21.27 5.69
CA GLY A 229 -12.52 -21.81 5.70
C GLY A 229 -12.89 -22.63 6.93
N SER A 230 -11.92 -23.02 7.75
CA SER A 230 -12.16 -23.71 9.03
C SER A 230 -12.73 -22.79 10.13
N GLY A 231 -12.86 -21.49 9.89
CA GLY A 231 -13.27 -20.49 10.88
C GLY A 231 -12.17 -20.05 11.86
N GLU A 232 -11.03 -20.74 11.88
CA GLU A 232 -9.91 -20.47 12.79
C GLU A 232 -8.90 -19.45 12.24
N VAL A 233 -8.93 -19.17 10.94
CA VAL A 233 -7.97 -18.28 10.28
C VAL A 233 -8.60 -16.92 10.03
N ASN A 234 -8.26 -15.94 10.88
CA ASN A 234 -8.58 -14.53 10.70
C ASN A 234 -7.34 -13.74 10.23
N GLN A 235 -7.51 -12.43 9.99
CA GLN A 235 -6.40 -11.57 9.56
C GLN A 235 -5.25 -11.55 10.55
N GLU A 236 -5.56 -11.50 11.84
CA GLU A 236 -4.58 -11.52 12.92
C GLU A 236 -3.68 -12.76 12.85
N ARG A 237 -4.26 -13.93 12.57
CA ARG A 237 -3.52 -15.18 12.43
C ARG A 237 -2.51 -15.14 11.27
N ILE A 238 -2.89 -14.56 10.14
CA ILE A 238 -2.03 -14.39 8.97
C ILE A 238 -0.89 -13.42 9.31
N ILE A 239 -1.21 -12.31 9.97
CA ILE A 239 -0.25 -11.29 10.40
C ILE A 239 0.82 -11.88 11.33
N ARG A 240 0.40 -12.69 12.33
CA ARG A 240 1.34 -13.39 13.23
C ARG A 240 2.37 -14.21 12.45
N GLY A 241 1.94 -14.93 11.42
CA GLY A 241 2.84 -15.65 10.51
C GLY A 241 3.80 -14.71 9.77
N MET A 242 3.30 -13.57 9.26
CA MET A 242 4.08 -12.62 8.46
C MET A 242 5.16 -11.90 9.27
N VAL A 243 4.85 -11.50 10.50
CA VAL A 243 5.73 -10.66 11.34
C VAL A 243 6.56 -11.49 12.33
N GLY A 244 6.09 -12.68 12.72
CA GLY A 244 6.84 -13.59 13.59
C GLY A 244 6.94 -13.17 15.05
N ARG A 245 5.95 -12.41 15.52
CA ARG A 245 5.76 -12.09 16.94
C ARG A 245 4.42 -12.66 17.37
N ASP A 246 4.33 -13.09 18.63
CA ASP A 246 3.06 -13.28 19.32
C ASP A 246 2.40 -11.90 19.44
N LEU A 247 1.76 -11.47 18.35
CA LEU A 247 0.97 -10.24 18.31
C LEU A 247 -0.36 -10.59 18.93
N ASP A 248 -0.49 -10.41 20.24
CA ASP A 248 -1.80 -10.43 20.89
C ASP A 248 -2.70 -9.28 20.38
N SER A 249 -2.11 -8.27 19.71
CA SER A 249 -2.83 -7.25 18.94
C SER A 249 -2.01 -6.72 17.74
N PHE A 250 -2.67 -6.55 16.57
CA PHE A 250 -2.07 -5.93 15.37
C PHE A 250 -1.76 -4.43 15.57
N TYR A 251 -2.49 -3.80 16.47
CA TYR A 251 -2.26 -2.42 16.91
C TYR A 251 -1.61 -2.47 18.29
N PRO A 252 -0.41 -1.89 18.48
CA PRO A 252 0.29 -1.98 19.75
C PRO A 252 -0.55 -1.39 20.89
N ASP A 253 -0.71 -2.16 21.97
CA ASP A 253 -1.47 -1.75 23.15
C ASP A 253 -0.95 -0.41 23.71
N ARG A 254 -1.89 0.47 24.06
CA ARG A 254 -1.61 1.75 24.68
C ARG A 254 -2.64 2.04 25.77
N VAL A 255 -2.18 2.53 26.91
CA VAL A 255 -3.06 3.18 27.89
C VAL A 255 -3.15 4.67 27.55
N SER A 256 -4.35 5.13 27.22
CA SER A 256 -4.59 6.53 26.88
C SER A 256 -4.72 7.38 28.15
N SER A 257 -3.94 8.46 28.25
CA SER A 257 -4.12 9.50 29.27
C SER A 257 -3.93 10.91 28.68
N PRO A 258 -4.88 11.42 27.89
CA PRO A 258 -4.75 12.72 27.25
C PRO A 258 -4.60 13.85 28.28
N GLY A 259 -3.61 14.71 28.07
CA GLY A 259 -3.28 15.86 28.93
C GLY A 259 -4.04 17.13 28.57
N ALA A 260 -3.37 18.28 28.68
CA ALA A 260 -3.92 19.59 28.33
C ALA A 260 -4.08 19.76 26.81
N GLU A 261 -4.95 20.67 26.38
CA GLU A 261 -5.10 21.08 24.98
C GLU A 261 -3.80 21.68 24.44
N VAL A 262 -3.31 21.14 23.33
CA VAL A 262 -2.07 21.55 22.66
C VAL A 262 -2.39 22.32 21.38
N LEU A 263 -3.33 21.83 20.57
CA LEU A 263 -3.78 22.48 19.33
C LEU A 263 -5.29 22.66 19.34
N ARG A 264 -5.76 23.83 18.91
CA ARG A 264 -7.18 24.05 18.62
C ARG A 264 -7.38 24.80 17.31
N ILE A 265 -8.27 24.29 16.49
CA ILE A 265 -8.70 24.85 15.20
C ILE A 265 -10.17 25.27 15.37
N GLU A 266 -10.48 26.52 15.05
CA GLU A 266 -11.84 27.07 15.12
C GLU A 266 -12.28 27.67 13.78
N ASP A 267 -13.47 27.27 13.32
CA ASP A 267 -14.17 27.81 12.15
C ASP A 267 -13.31 27.87 10.89
N TRP A 268 -12.46 26.85 10.70
CA TRP A 268 -11.46 26.85 9.63
C TRP A 268 -12.11 26.64 8.27
N THR A 269 -11.88 27.58 7.36
CA THR A 269 -12.52 27.60 6.05
C THR A 269 -11.47 27.84 4.96
N VAL A 270 -11.56 27.06 3.89
CA VAL A 270 -10.57 27.02 2.82
C VAL A 270 -11.26 26.94 1.46
N ARG A 271 -10.93 27.87 0.55
CA ARG A 271 -11.35 27.80 -0.85
C ARG A 271 -10.34 27.02 -1.70
N HIS A 272 -10.84 26.35 -2.73
CA HIS A 272 -10.01 25.67 -3.70
C HIS A 272 -9.03 26.66 -4.36
N PRO A 273 -7.77 26.28 -4.64
CA PRO A 273 -6.77 27.20 -5.21
C PRO A 273 -7.20 27.85 -6.53
N THR A 274 -7.88 27.08 -7.38
CA THR A 274 -8.24 27.49 -8.75
C THR A 274 -9.73 27.49 -9.05
N GLN A 275 -10.55 26.84 -8.22
CA GLN A 275 -11.99 26.69 -8.46
C GLN A 275 -12.74 27.55 -7.46
N ASP A 276 -13.93 28.04 -7.83
CA ASP A 276 -14.76 28.80 -6.91
C ASP A 276 -15.66 27.88 -6.08
N ARG A 277 -15.01 27.07 -5.23
CA ARG A 277 -15.70 26.18 -4.28
C ARG A 277 -14.97 26.14 -2.93
N LEU A 278 -15.75 25.95 -1.87
CA LEU A 278 -15.23 25.62 -0.54
C LEU A 278 -14.79 24.16 -0.51
N VAL A 279 -13.57 23.93 -0.03
CA VAL A 279 -13.01 22.59 0.18
C VAL A 279 -13.07 22.21 1.67
N VAL A 280 -12.88 23.20 2.54
CA VAL A 280 -13.12 23.10 3.98
C VAL A 280 -14.06 24.25 4.36
N ASP A 281 -15.05 23.98 5.20
CA ASP A 281 -16.15 24.89 5.51
C ASP A 281 -16.45 24.85 7.02
N GLY A 282 -15.85 25.76 7.78
CA GLY A 282 -16.07 25.88 9.22
C GLY A 282 -15.61 24.67 10.03
N ALA A 283 -14.49 24.02 9.68
CA ALA A 283 -13.98 22.89 10.43
C ALA A 283 -13.40 23.33 11.79
N SER A 284 -13.83 22.68 12.86
CA SER A 284 -13.35 22.90 14.23
C SER A 284 -12.94 21.58 14.87
N LEU A 285 -11.74 21.54 15.46
CA LEU A 285 -11.22 20.38 16.19
C LEU A 285 -10.16 20.80 17.20
N ASP A 286 -9.94 19.98 18.21
CA ASP A 286 -8.87 20.13 19.20
C ASP A 286 -8.08 18.83 19.37
N VAL A 287 -6.84 18.95 19.86
CA VAL A 287 -5.94 17.84 20.17
C VAL A 287 -5.15 18.14 21.44
N ARG A 288 -5.01 17.13 22.30
CA ARG A 288 -4.36 17.21 23.61
C ARG A 288 -2.96 16.58 23.60
N ALA A 289 -2.15 16.95 24.60
CA ALA A 289 -0.85 16.33 24.83
C ALA A 289 -1.00 14.83 25.08
N GLY A 290 -0.18 14.01 24.43
CA GLY A 290 -0.25 12.55 24.53
C GLY A 290 -1.51 11.92 23.93
N GLU A 291 -2.21 12.63 23.04
CA GLU A 291 -3.41 12.16 22.34
C GLU A 291 -3.12 11.86 20.86
N VAL A 292 -3.69 10.76 20.34
CA VAL A 292 -3.84 10.49 18.92
C VAL A 292 -5.29 10.77 18.51
N VAL A 293 -5.49 11.82 17.72
CA VAL A 293 -6.80 12.19 17.16
C VAL A 293 -6.90 11.75 15.71
N GLY A 294 -7.92 10.96 15.38
CA GLY A 294 -8.20 10.51 14.02
C GLY A 294 -9.02 11.49 13.20
N ILE A 295 -8.78 11.59 11.90
CA ILE A 295 -9.69 12.24 10.93
C ILE A 295 -10.09 11.22 9.87
N ALA A 296 -11.33 10.75 9.95
CA ALA A 296 -11.98 9.88 8.99
C ALA A 296 -12.80 10.69 7.98
N GLY A 297 -12.89 10.22 6.74
CA GLY A 297 -13.68 10.87 5.70
C GLY A 297 -13.57 10.13 4.37
N LEU A 298 -14.65 10.16 3.58
CA LEU A 298 -14.63 9.58 2.24
C LEU A 298 -13.63 10.30 1.32
N MET A 299 -13.29 9.68 0.20
CA MET A 299 -12.40 10.30 -0.79
C MET A 299 -12.97 11.65 -1.24
N GLY A 300 -12.14 12.71 -1.18
CA GLY A 300 -12.57 14.06 -1.51
C GLY A 300 -13.31 14.80 -0.38
N ALA A 301 -13.39 14.25 0.83
CA ALA A 301 -14.01 14.91 1.99
C ALA A 301 -13.26 16.17 2.47
N GLY A 302 -12.02 16.39 2.04
CA GLY A 302 -11.21 17.55 2.42
C GLY A 302 -10.18 17.29 3.52
N ARG A 303 -9.82 16.02 3.82
CA ARG A 303 -8.94 15.62 4.93
C ARG A 303 -7.53 16.19 4.78
N THR A 304 -6.88 15.83 3.67
CA THR A 304 -5.55 16.31 3.29
C THR A 304 -5.54 17.82 3.11
N GLU A 305 -6.60 18.38 2.51
CA GLU A 305 -6.71 19.82 2.30
C GLU A 305 -6.83 20.62 3.60
N LEU A 306 -7.57 20.10 4.59
CA LEU A 306 -7.59 20.65 5.95
C LEU A 306 -6.18 20.63 6.55
N ALA A 307 -5.52 19.48 6.59
CA ALA A 307 -4.17 19.36 7.14
C ALA A 307 -3.15 20.28 6.46
N MET A 308 -3.10 20.28 5.13
CA MET A 308 -2.16 21.09 4.35
C MET A 308 -2.45 22.60 4.47
N SER A 309 -3.72 23.00 4.63
CA SER A 309 -4.06 24.40 4.84
C SER A 309 -3.62 24.91 6.22
N VAL A 310 -3.69 24.06 7.25
CA VAL A 310 -3.18 24.33 8.61
C VAL A 310 -1.65 24.35 8.61
N PHE A 311 -1.03 23.42 7.88
CA PHE A 311 0.42 23.34 7.74
C PHE A 311 0.94 24.37 6.73
N GLY A 312 1.06 25.62 7.18
CA GLY A 312 1.74 26.66 6.43
C GLY A 312 0.97 27.20 5.22
N ARG A 313 -0.35 26.99 5.17
CA ARG A 313 -1.21 27.34 4.01
C ARG A 313 -0.72 26.70 2.70
N SER A 314 -0.20 25.48 2.79
CA SER A 314 0.34 24.73 1.64
C SER A 314 -0.74 24.31 0.65
N TYR A 315 -2.02 24.44 1.01
CA TYR A 315 -3.15 24.23 0.13
C TYR A 315 -4.22 25.32 0.34
N GLY A 316 -4.86 25.72 -0.77
CA GLY A 316 -6.05 26.57 -0.78
C GLY A 316 -5.75 28.06 -0.82
N ARG A 317 -6.82 28.86 -0.88
CA ARG A 317 -6.82 30.32 -0.81
C ARG A 317 -7.92 30.82 0.12
N ASP A 318 -7.89 32.12 0.43
CA ASP A 318 -8.89 32.81 1.24
C ASP A 318 -9.16 32.12 2.59
N ILE A 319 -8.08 31.64 3.22
CA ILE A 319 -8.13 30.85 4.45
C ILE A 319 -8.52 31.75 5.64
N SER A 320 -9.61 31.39 6.30
CA SER A 320 -10.15 32.04 7.51
C SER A 320 -10.37 31.04 8.65
N GLY A 321 -10.59 31.55 9.85
CA GLY A 321 -10.67 30.77 11.10
C GLY A 321 -9.56 31.17 12.06
N ARG A 322 -9.50 30.50 13.22
CA ARG A 322 -8.49 30.74 14.26
C ARG A 322 -7.74 29.46 14.58
N LEU A 323 -6.45 29.61 14.86
CA LEU A 323 -5.55 28.52 15.21
C LEU A 323 -4.88 28.86 16.54
N TYR A 324 -4.96 27.95 17.50
CA TYR A 324 -4.37 28.12 18.82
C TYR A 324 -3.36 27.01 19.08
N MET A 325 -2.25 27.38 19.72
CA MET A 325 -1.21 26.49 20.19
C MET A 325 -0.94 26.76 21.66
N HIS A 326 -1.10 25.75 22.52
CA HIS A 326 -1.01 25.88 23.98
C HIS A 326 -1.86 27.05 24.53
N GLY A 327 -3.09 27.18 24.02
CA GLY A 327 -4.04 28.24 24.36
C GLY A 327 -3.74 29.64 23.80
N LYS A 328 -2.66 29.83 23.04
CA LYS A 328 -2.30 31.11 22.41
C LYS A 328 -2.66 31.09 20.93
N GLU A 329 -3.31 32.14 20.45
CA GLU A 329 -3.59 32.27 19.02
C GLU A 329 -2.28 32.44 18.22
N ILE A 330 -2.11 31.61 17.20
CA ILE A 330 -0.93 31.59 16.32
C ILE A 330 -1.32 31.82 14.86
N ARG A 331 -0.31 32.07 14.03
CA ARG A 331 -0.43 32.11 12.58
C ARG A 331 0.50 31.07 11.98
N ALA A 332 0.07 30.41 10.92
CA ALA A 332 0.87 29.43 10.18
C ALA A 332 0.76 29.71 8.67
N ARG A 333 1.25 30.87 8.22
CA ARG A 333 1.13 31.34 6.82
C ARG A 333 2.18 30.77 5.88
N SER A 334 3.20 30.11 6.44
CA SER A 334 4.23 29.41 5.70
C SER A 334 4.65 28.16 6.46
N VAL A 335 5.24 27.19 5.76
CA VAL A 335 5.77 25.96 6.37
C VAL A 335 6.77 26.28 7.48
N SER A 336 7.66 27.25 7.28
CA SER A 336 8.62 27.68 8.30
C SER A 336 7.97 28.24 9.56
N GLU A 337 6.85 28.96 9.41
CA GLU A 337 6.09 29.50 10.55
C GLU A 337 5.33 28.38 11.28
N ALA A 338 4.77 27.41 10.55
CA ALA A 338 4.14 26.22 11.14
C ALA A 338 5.14 25.42 11.98
N ILE A 339 6.32 25.14 11.43
CA ILE A 339 7.41 24.46 12.15
C ILE A 339 7.84 25.26 13.38
N GLY A 340 7.98 26.59 13.24
CA GLY A 340 8.34 27.47 14.36
C GLY A 340 7.30 27.52 15.49
N ASN A 341 6.04 27.20 15.19
CA ASN A 341 4.97 27.04 16.18
C ASN A 341 4.79 25.59 16.66
N GLY A 342 5.71 24.68 16.31
CA GLY A 342 5.67 23.29 16.78
C GLY A 342 4.74 22.37 15.99
N ILE A 343 4.33 22.74 14.77
CA ILE A 343 3.48 21.90 13.90
C ILE A 343 4.35 21.25 12.82
N ALA A 344 4.26 19.93 12.67
CA ALA A 344 4.85 19.18 11.57
C ALA A 344 3.80 18.37 10.81
N TYR A 345 4.09 18.06 9.54
CA TYR A 345 3.17 17.36 8.65
C TYR A 345 3.91 16.31 7.80
N ALA A 346 3.61 15.04 8.05
CA ALA A 346 4.03 13.93 7.19
C ALA A 346 2.93 13.66 6.16
N THR A 347 3.27 13.85 4.90
CA THR A 347 2.35 13.77 3.76
C THR A 347 2.08 12.34 3.28
N GLU A 348 0.89 12.13 2.72
CA GLU A 348 0.51 10.92 1.98
C GLU A 348 1.43 10.66 0.78
N ASP A 349 1.71 11.68 -0.04
CA ASP A 349 2.58 11.56 -1.23
C ASP A 349 4.05 11.83 -0.86
N ARG A 350 4.64 10.85 -0.17
CA ARG A 350 6.05 10.90 0.24
C ARG A 350 7.03 11.09 -0.92
N LYS A 351 6.67 10.66 -2.14
CA LYS A 351 7.58 10.73 -3.30
C LYS A 351 7.63 12.14 -3.88
N ARG A 352 6.48 12.83 -3.92
CA ARG A 352 6.39 14.18 -4.49
C ARG A 352 6.66 15.28 -3.49
N PHE A 353 6.19 15.13 -2.25
CA PHE A 353 6.24 16.20 -1.24
C PHE A 353 7.11 15.84 -0.02
N GLY A 354 7.29 14.54 0.28
CA GLY A 354 7.98 14.11 1.50
C GLY A 354 9.51 14.07 1.39
N LEU A 355 10.02 13.47 0.31
CA LEU A 355 11.42 13.05 0.17
C LEU A 355 12.10 13.65 -1.06
N ASN A 356 13.39 13.92 -0.93
CA ASN A 356 14.30 14.06 -2.06
C ASN A 356 14.86 12.67 -2.42
N LEU A 357 14.21 11.98 -3.37
CA LEU A 357 14.50 10.57 -3.69
C LEU A 357 15.87 10.34 -4.35
N ILE A 358 16.46 11.38 -4.96
CA ILE A 358 17.78 11.30 -5.60
C ILE A 358 18.93 11.56 -4.61
N ASP A 359 18.60 11.93 -3.38
CA ASP A 359 19.53 12.29 -2.32
C ASP A 359 19.58 11.21 -1.22
N ASP A 360 20.50 11.36 -0.29
CA ASP A 360 20.72 10.38 0.78
C ASP A 360 19.84 10.59 2.01
N ILE A 361 19.86 9.62 2.93
CA ILE A 361 19.09 9.66 4.18
C ILE A 361 19.51 10.87 5.01
N ARG A 362 20.81 11.19 5.05
CA ARG A 362 21.36 12.27 5.86
C ARG A 362 20.73 13.62 5.54
N HIS A 363 20.76 14.03 4.27
CA HIS A 363 20.16 15.30 3.86
C HIS A 363 18.63 15.29 3.98
N ASN A 364 17.98 14.14 3.71
CA ASN A 364 16.54 14.05 3.87
C ASN A 364 16.10 14.29 5.32
N VAL A 365 16.76 13.65 6.29
CA VAL A 365 16.44 13.79 7.72
C VAL A 365 16.70 15.22 8.22
N SER A 366 17.80 15.84 7.82
CA SER A 366 18.15 17.17 8.30
C SER A 366 17.33 18.30 7.67
N SER A 367 16.78 18.09 6.47
CA SER A 367 16.24 19.15 5.59
C SER A 367 15.20 20.05 6.26
N ALA A 368 14.28 19.51 7.06
CA ALA A 368 13.24 20.29 7.72
C ALA A 368 13.76 21.06 8.96
N GLY A 369 14.85 20.59 9.57
CA GLY A 369 15.45 21.14 10.78
C GLY A 369 16.83 21.77 10.58
N LEU A 370 17.22 22.10 9.33
CA LEU A 370 18.59 22.46 8.96
C LEU A 370 19.16 23.63 9.80
N ARG A 371 18.31 24.57 10.21
CA ARG A 371 18.71 25.70 11.08
C ARG A 371 19.27 25.25 12.44
N ARG A 372 18.89 24.08 12.95
CA ARG A 372 19.43 23.50 14.19
C ARG A 372 20.88 23.01 14.02
N LEU A 373 21.29 22.77 12.77
CA LEU A 373 22.62 22.25 12.41
C LEU A 373 23.50 23.31 11.75
N ALA A 374 22.96 24.50 11.49
CA ALA A 374 23.64 25.58 10.81
C ALA A 374 24.14 26.64 11.80
N ARG A 375 25.43 26.98 11.73
CA ARG A 375 26.02 28.10 12.47
C ARG A 375 26.53 29.14 11.47
N ALA A 376 26.05 30.38 11.60
CA ALA A 376 26.37 31.48 10.68
C ALA A 376 26.15 31.14 9.18
N GLY A 377 25.14 30.31 8.88
CA GLY A 377 24.80 29.88 7.52
C GLY A 377 25.50 28.61 7.02
N TRP A 378 26.43 28.06 7.79
CA TRP A 378 27.19 26.85 7.43
C TRP A 378 26.63 25.64 8.17
N VAL A 379 26.27 24.60 7.43
CA VAL A 379 25.79 23.32 8.00
C VAL A 379 26.99 22.51 8.50
N HIS A 380 26.90 22.00 9.72
CA HIS A 380 27.92 21.13 10.29
C HIS A 380 27.71 19.67 9.84
N ASP A 381 28.45 19.25 8.81
CA ASP A 381 28.32 17.93 8.17
C ASP A 381 28.45 16.74 9.15
N ASN A 382 29.34 16.86 10.15
CA ASN A 382 29.51 15.85 11.20
C ASN A 382 28.29 15.75 12.13
N GLU A 383 27.69 16.88 12.49
CA GLU A 383 26.49 16.92 13.32
C GLU A 383 25.28 16.39 12.56
N GLU A 384 25.18 16.74 11.27
CA GLU A 384 24.16 16.22 10.37
C GLU A 384 24.23 14.70 10.23
N THR A 385 25.44 14.16 10.03
CA THR A 385 25.67 12.71 10.00
C THR A 385 25.31 12.05 11.33
N ARG A 386 25.64 12.67 12.46
CA ARG A 386 25.31 12.17 13.81
C ARG A 386 23.80 12.09 14.04
N VAL A 387 23.07 13.13 13.67
CA VAL A 387 21.59 13.17 13.75
C VAL A 387 20.96 12.12 12.86
N ALA A 388 21.45 11.98 11.62
CA ALA A 388 20.95 10.99 10.69
C ALA A 388 21.20 9.56 11.19
N GLU A 389 22.36 9.27 11.78
CA GLU A 389 22.66 7.93 12.33
C GLU A 389 21.89 7.64 13.62
N SER A 390 21.56 8.65 14.42
CA SER A 390 20.59 8.48 15.53
C SER A 390 19.24 8.10 14.94
N SER A 391 18.71 8.92 14.02
CA SER A 391 17.41 8.69 13.39
C SER A 391 17.32 7.32 12.71
N ARG A 392 18.39 6.88 12.03
CA ARG A 392 18.47 5.55 11.40
C ARG A 392 18.35 4.43 12.42
N ARG A 393 18.96 4.57 13.59
CA ARG A 393 18.89 3.60 14.69
C ARG A 393 17.54 3.63 15.39
N ASP A 394 17.11 4.81 15.82
CA ASP A 394 15.89 5.02 16.61
C ASP A 394 14.65 4.59 15.82
N MET A 395 14.63 4.84 14.51
CA MET A 395 13.53 4.46 13.62
C MET A 395 13.72 3.09 12.96
N ASN A 396 14.80 2.36 13.28
CA ASN A 396 15.14 1.08 12.65
C ASN A 396 15.11 1.13 11.11
N ILE A 397 15.73 2.15 10.51
CA ILE A 397 15.81 2.29 9.05
C ILE A 397 16.86 1.30 8.52
N LYS A 398 16.39 0.29 7.79
CA LYS A 398 17.21 -0.76 7.18
C LYS A 398 17.94 -0.20 5.95
N ALA A 399 19.13 0.34 6.17
CA ALA A 399 20.05 0.81 5.14
C ALA A 399 21.51 0.55 5.55
N PRO A 400 22.43 0.31 4.61
CA PRO A 400 23.86 0.11 4.92
C PRO A 400 24.51 1.29 5.65
N SER A 401 24.10 2.52 5.33
CA SER A 401 24.55 3.76 5.98
C SER A 401 23.58 4.91 5.68
N VAL A 402 23.71 6.04 6.39
CA VAL A 402 22.95 7.27 6.09
C VAL A 402 23.29 7.93 4.75
N LEU A 403 24.36 7.49 4.08
CA LEU A 403 24.72 7.92 2.73
C LEU A 403 24.00 7.11 1.64
N SER A 404 23.10 6.21 2.03
CA SER A 404 22.29 5.45 1.09
C SER A 404 21.23 6.34 0.44
N VAL A 405 21.13 6.29 -0.89
CA VAL A 405 20.11 7.03 -1.66
C VAL A 405 18.71 6.57 -1.27
N VAL A 406 17.85 7.51 -0.86
CA VAL A 406 16.51 7.22 -0.31
C VAL A 406 15.61 6.53 -1.34
N GLY A 407 15.72 6.89 -2.62
CA GLY A 407 14.95 6.27 -3.71
C GLY A 407 15.19 4.77 -3.89
N LYS A 408 16.29 4.22 -3.34
CA LYS A 408 16.62 2.77 -3.38
C LYS A 408 16.07 2.00 -2.18
N LEU A 409 15.54 2.68 -1.17
CA LEU A 409 14.98 2.05 0.03
C LEU A 409 13.57 1.50 -0.25
N SER A 410 13.14 0.51 0.53
CA SER A 410 11.75 0.03 0.49
C SER A 410 10.77 1.11 0.97
N GLY A 411 9.48 0.98 0.61
CA GLY A 411 8.45 1.96 0.99
C GLY A 411 8.37 2.22 2.50
N GLY A 412 8.45 1.18 3.34
CA GLY A 412 8.46 1.33 4.80
C GLY A 412 9.68 2.10 5.32
N ASN A 413 10.87 1.86 4.75
CA ASN A 413 12.07 2.61 5.12
C ASN A 413 12.03 4.06 4.62
N GLN A 414 11.48 4.31 3.44
CA GLN A 414 11.21 5.66 2.96
C GLN A 414 10.26 6.41 3.90
N GLN A 415 9.20 5.75 4.38
CA GLN A 415 8.26 6.35 5.33
C GLN A 415 8.94 6.72 6.65
N LYS A 416 9.78 5.83 7.18
CA LYS A 416 10.58 6.10 8.39
C LYS A 416 11.50 7.31 8.20
N VAL A 417 12.13 7.46 7.04
CA VAL A 417 12.96 8.65 6.74
C VAL A 417 12.12 9.93 6.71
N VAL A 418 10.92 9.90 6.13
CA VAL A 418 9.98 11.06 6.19
C VAL A 418 9.64 11.40 7.63
N LEU A 419 9.31 10.41 8.44
CA LEU A 419 8.99 10.64 9.86
C LEU A 419 10.20 11.19 10.62
N SER A 420 11.40 10.62 10.44
CA SER A 420 12.64 11.15 11.03
C SER A 420 12.87 12.63 10.71
N LYS A 421 12.63 13.03 9.45
CA LYS A 421 12.77 14.42 9.01
C LYS A 421 11.88 15.36 9.83
N TRP A 422 10.63 14.98 10.05
CA TRP A 422 9.69 15.81 10.80
C TRP A 422 9.91 15.73 12.31
N LEU A 423 10.29 14.57 12.85
CA LEU A 423 10.65 14.44 14.26
C LEU A 423 11.91 15.25 14.61
N PHE A 424 12.83 15.41 13.67
CA PHE A 424 14.00 16.26 13.88
C PHE A 424 13.65 17.75 14.06
N THR A 425 12.45 18.20 13.68
CA THR A 425 12.00 19.57 14.00
C THR A 425 11.50 19.72 15.43
N ASP A 426 11.45 18.63 16.21
CA ASP A 426 10.91 18.57 17.57
C ASP A 426 9.51 19.18 17.70
N PRO A 427 8.52 18.70 16.91
CA PRO A 427 7.18 19.27 16.90
C PRO A 427 6.45 18.96 18.21
N ASP A 428 5.53 19.83 18.59
CA ASP A 428 4.52 19.57 19.63
C ASP A 428 3.33 18.80 19.06
N VAL A 429 2.98 19.08 17.79
CA VAL A 429 1.90 18.41 17.05
C VAL A 429 2.44 17.84 15.74
N LEU A 430 2.24 16.54 15.54
CA LEU A 430 2.56 15.85 14.29
C LEU A 430 1.28 15.43 13.58
N ILE A 431 1.06 15.99 12.39
CA ILE A 431 -0.01 15.56 11.49
C ILE A 431 0.55 14.47 10.58
N LEU A 432 -0.08 13.30 10.61
CA LEU A 432 0.27 12.11 9.84
C LEU A 432 -0.83 11.84 8.81
N ASP A 433 -0.57 12.15 7.55
CA ASP A 433 -1.52 11.92 6.46
C ASP A 433 -1.24 10.61 5.73
N GLU A 434 -2.15 9.66 5.88
CA GLU A 434 -2.09 8.30 5.35
C GLU A 434 -0.72 7.63 5.64
N PRO A 435 -0.26 7.61 6.91
CA PRO A 435 1.13 7.31 7.26
C PRO A 435 1.56 5.88 6.94
N THR A 436 0.62 4.98 6.67
CA THR A 436 0.88 3.58 6.33
C THR A 436 0.51 3.22 4.89
N ARG A 437 0.24 4.21 4.04
CA ARG A 437 -0.13 3.96 2.65
C ARG A 437 1.03 3.37 1.85
N GLY A 438 0.79 2.19 1.26
CA GLY A 438 1.74 1.51 0.39
C GLY A 438 3.00 1.04 1.11
N ILE A 439 2.87 0.65 2.38
CA ILE A 439 3.89 -0.08 3.15
C ILE A 439 3.30 -1.40 3.66
N ASP A 440 4.15 -2.40 3.88
CA ASP A 440 3.72 -3.73 4.33
C ASP A 440 3.30 -3.74 5.81
N VAL A 441 2.60 -4.81 6.21
CA VAL A 441 2.04 -5.03 7.55
C VAL A 441 3.08 -4.91 8.66
N GLY A 442 4.29 -5.45 8.46
CA GLY A 442 5.38 -5.35 9.45
C GLY A 442 5.82 -3.90 9.64
N ALA A 443 6.02 -3.18 8.52
CA ALA A 443 6.33 -1.76 8.56
C ALA A 443 5.19 -0.93 9.19
N LYS A 444 3.91 -1.26 8.96
CA LYS A 444 2.77 -0.60 9.62
C LYS A 444 2.88 -0.69 11.14
N PHE A 445 3.13 -1.90 11.67
CA PHE A 445 3.30 -2.13 13.10
C PHE A 445 4.44 -1.31 13.70
N GLU A 446 5.57 -1.22 13.00
CA GLU A 446 6.69 -0.37 13.44
C GLU A 446 6.30 1.11 13.47
N ILE A 447 5.57 1.62 12.46
CA ILE A 447 5.06 3.00 12.47
C ILE A 447 4.08 3.22 13.63
N TYR A 448 3.18 2.27 13.91
CA TYR A 448 2.26 2.36 15.05
C TYR A 448 3.00 2.43 16.39
N THR A 449 4.07 1.64 16.52
CA THR A 449 4.91 1.66 17.72
C THR A 449 5.58 3.01 17.89
N ILE A 450 6.08 3.61 16.80
CA ILE A 450 6.65 4.96 16.81
C ILE A 450 5.59 6.00 17.23
N ILE A 451 4.37 5.93 16.68
CA ILE A 451 3.28 6.84 17.05
C ILE A 451 2.99 6.75 18.56
N ASN A 452 2.89 5.53 19.10
CA ASN A 452 2.66 5.31 20.52
C ASN A 452 3.79 5.87 21.40
N GLN A 453 5.05 5.75 20.95
CA GLN A 453 6.17 6.35 21.66
C GLN A 453 6.09 7.89 21.67
N LEU A 454 5.74 8.51 20.54
CA LEU A 454 5.61 9.97 20.44
C LEU A 454 4.57 10.53 21.40
N VAL A 455 3.40 9.89 21.48
CA VAL A 455 2.36 10.32 22.43
C VAL A 455 2.73 10.01 23.87
N ALA A 456 3.46 8.92 24.14
CA ALA A 456 4.01 8.65 25.47
C ALA A 456 5.02 9.73 25.91
N ASP A 457 5.76 10.30 24.97
CA ASP A 457 6.67 11.44 25.18
C ASP A 457 5.92 12.79 25.32
N GLY A 458 4.58 12.77 25.31
CA GLY A 458 3.71 13.93 25.51
C GLY A 458 3.38 14.71 24.24
N LYS A 459 3.82 14.26 23.06
CA LYS A 459 3.48 14.89 21.78
C LYS A 459 2.01 14.64 21.43
N ALA A 460 1.43 15.53 20.63
CA ALA A 460 0.09 15.38 20.08
C ALA A 460 0.17 14.86 18.64
N VAL A 461 -0.69 13.91 18.26
CA VAL A 461 -0.72 13.35 16.91
C VAL A 461 -2.11 13.51 16.30
N ILE A 462 -2.16 14.04 15.07
CA ILE A 462 -3.35 13.97 14.22
C ILE A 462 -3.10 12.90 13.17
N MET A 463 -3.91 11.86 13.13
CA MET A 463 -3.80 10.76 12.18
C MET A 463 -4.94 10.83 11.17
N ILE A 464 -4.59 10.95 9.90
CA ILE A 464 -5.54 10.87 8.78
C ILE A 464 -5.33 9.53 8.11
N SER A 465 -6.41 8.76 7.95
CA SER A 465 -6.34 7.47 7.26
C SER A 465 -7.65 7.17 6.55
N SER A 466 -7.54 6.51 5.42
CA SER A 466 -8.64 5.93 4.65
C SER A 466 -9.01 4.53 5.16
N GLU A 467 -8.12 3.89 5.92
CA GLU A 467 -8.35 2.58 6.54
C GLU A 467 -9.00 2.75 7.92
N LEU A 468 -10.33 2.68 8.00
CA LEU A 468 -11.04 2.80 9.29
C LEU A 468 -10.52 1.87 10.41
N PRO A 469 -10.12 0.61 10.16
CA PRO A 469 -9.51 -0.22 11.21
C PRO A 469 -8.27 0.42 11.85
N GLU A 470 -7.45 1.13 11.06
CA GLU A 470 -6.27 1.80 11.55
C GLU A 470 -6.62 2.95 12.50
N LEU A 471 -7.64 3.75 12.18
CA LEU A 471 -8.12 4.81 13.08
C LEU A 471 -8.70 4.22 14.37
N LEU A 472 -9.51 3.16 14.26
CA LEU A 472 -10.11 2.47 15.41
C LEU A 472 -9.07 1.83 16.32
N GLY A 473 -7.97 1.32 15.75
CA GLY A 473 -6.90 0.67 16.50
C GLY A 473 -5.91 1.63 17.17
N MET A 474 -5.74 2.86 16.64
CA MET A 474 -4.67 3.77 17.07
C MET A 474 -5.14 5.04 17.77
N CYS A 475 -6.36 5.51 17.49
CA CYS A 475 -6.84 6.82 17.95
C CYS A 475 -7.53 6.74 19.32
N ASP A 476 -7.51 7.86 20.06
CA ASP A 476 -8.30 8.04 21.29
C ASP A 476 -9.72 8.53 20.98
N ARG A 477 -9.84 9.37 19.95
CA ARG A 477 -11.10 9.82 19.36
C ARG A 477 -10.93 10.09 17.87
N ILE A 478 -12.04 10.01 17.13
CA ILE A 478 -12.06 10.12 15.68
C ILE A 478 -13.07 11.19 15.29
N TYR A 479 -12.61 12.24 14.62
CA TYR A 479 -13.43 13.20 13.92
C TYR A 479 -13.83 12.63 12.56
N THR A 480 -15.09 12.85 12.16
CA THR A 480 -15.56 12.53 10.82
C THR A 480 -15.70 13.81 10.01
N LEU A 481 -15.19 13.77 8.77
CA LEU A 481 -15.23 14.85 7.83
C LEU A 481 -16.08 14.43 6.62
N SER A 482 -17.05 15.27 6.26
CA SER A 482 -17.82 15.12 5.02
C SER A 482 -17.96 16.45 4.31
N ALA A 483 -17.66 16.44 3.01
CA ALA A 483 -17.77 17.61 2.13
C ALA A 483 -17.16 18.91 2.71
N GLY A 484 -16.03 18.79 3.41
CA GLY A 484 -15.30 19.90 4.03
C GLY A 484 -15.75 20.30 5.44
N ARG A 485 -16.76 19.63 6.02
CA ARG A 485 -17.31 19.91 7.35
C ARG A 485 -17.04 18.78 8.32
N ILE A 486 -16.73 19.12 9.56
CA ILE A 486 -16.68 18.15 10.66
C ILE A 486 -18.12 17.78 11.01
N THR A 487 -18.48 16.51 10.88
CA THR A 487 -19.86 16.01 11.05
C THR A 487 -20.10 15.32 12.39
N GLY A 488 -19.04 15.03 13.12
CA GLY A 488 -19.08 14.41 14.43
C GLY A 488 -17.68 14.11 14.96
N VAL A 489 -17.64 13.78 16.26
CA VAL A 489 -16.46 13.23 16.93
C VAL A 489 -16.93 12.09 17.82
N LEU A 490 -16.26 10.95 17.73
CA LEU A 490 -16.55 9.77 18.55
C LEU A 490 -15.31 9.36 19.34
N PRO A 491 -15.42 9.08 20.65
CA PRO A 491 -14.40 8.34 21.38
C PRO A 491 -14.15 7.00 20.69
N ALA A 492 -12.89 6.54 20.64
CA ALA A 492 -12.56 5.28 19.97
C ALA A 492 -13.31 4.07 20.56
N ALA A 493 -13.55 4.08 21.88
CA ALA A 493 -14.34 3.06 22.58
C ALA A 493 -15.82 2.98 22.11
N GLU A 494 -16.37 4.05 21.55
CA GLU A 494 -17.75 4.11 21.07
C GLU A 494 -17.86 4.04 19.55
N ALA A 495 -16.72 4.19 18.85
CA ALA A 495 -16.64 4.21 17.40
C ALA A 495 -16.75 2.78 16.83
N THR A 496 -17.58 2.64 15.81
CA THR A 496 -17.61 1.44 14.94
C THR A 496 -17.49 1.89 13.50
N GLN A 497 -17.14 0.97 12.59
CA GLN A 497 -17.07 1.29 11.17
C GLN A 497 -18.42 1.83 10.66
N GLU A 498 -19.53 1.24 11.08
CA GLU A 498 -20.88 1.66 10.69
C GLU A 498 -21.19 3.08 11.16
N LYS A 499 -20.93 3.40 12.43
CA LYS A 499 -21.17 4.75 12.98
C LYS A 499 -20.32 5.81 12.28
N LEU A 500 -19.04 5.49 12.02
CA LEU A 500 -18.16 6.40 11.30
C LEU A 500 -18.64 6.61 9.86
N MET A 501 -19.04 5.54 9.16
CA MET A 501 -19.59 5.61 7.80
C MET A 501 -20.86 6.47 7.74
N GLU A 502 -21.78 6.31 8.69
CA GLU A 502 -23.00 7.12 8.78
C GLU A 502 -22.67 8.62 8.90
N LEU A 503 -21.75 8.98 9.81
CA LEU A 503 -21.34 10.37 10.00
C LEU A 503 -20.59 10.94 8.79
N MET A 504 -19.80 10.13 8.09
CA MET A 504 -19.10 10.55 6.86
C MET A 504 -20.04 10.68 5.66
N ALA A 505 -21.18 10.00 5.65
CA ALA A 505 -22.17 10.05 4.58
C ALA A 505 -23.17 11.21 4.71
N LYS A 506 -23.12 11.99 5.79
CA LYS A 506 -24.01 13.15 5.99
C LYS A 506 -23.82 14.20 4.89
N ASP A 507 -24.89 14.52 4.17
CA ASP A 507 -24.90 15.56 3.14
C ASP A 507 -24.79 16.97 3.72
N LYS A 508 -24.30 17.92 2.91
CA LYS A 508 -24.14 19.35 3.26
C LYS A 508 -25.38 20.02 3.86
N GLU A 509 -26.59 19.57 3.50
CA GLU A 509 -27.84 20.14 4.01
C GLU A 509 -28.21 19.64 5.42
N SER A 510 -27.70 18.48 5.83
CA SER A 510 -28.01 17.84 7.12
C SER A 510 -27.15 18.33 8.30
N VAL A 511 -26.15 19.18 8.03
CA VAL A 511 -25.15 19.67 8.99
C VAL A 511 -25.32 21.19 9.25
N ARG A 512 -26.56 21.69 9.16
CA ARG A 512 -26.91 23.10 9.42
C ARG A 512 -27.53 23.30 10.79
#